data_AF-A0AA36BQL2-F1
#
_entry.id   AF-A0AA36BQL2-F1
#
_cell.length_a   1.000
_cell.length_b   1.000
_cell.length_c   1.000
_cell.angle_alpha   90.00
_cell.angle_beta   90.00
_cell.angle_gamma   90.00
#
_symmetry.space_group_name_H-M   'P 1'
#
loop_
_entity.id
_entity.type
_entity.pdbx_description
1 polymer ?
#
loop_
_entity_poly.entity_id
_entity_poly.type
_entity_poly.pdbx_seq_one_letter_code
_entity_poly.pdbx_strand_id
1 'polypeptide(L)'
;MAILIGKWLNSVSIKWFIMVLWAFICVLLFYRTYNRYKYEPRFYYVHQMLGSSLCISRGSAAVINLNCGLVLLPMCRVVVTSLRGILRKMSMYTMRVIIDSCKGFHIACAYAIVLSSVIHYTAHVINARNFSMNYNRIYTNVNAAKYQYEDPLWIILGTVSGTTGIMMMFILCLVVTTSLKYIRDNNYDLFWFSHRLIVLMYILLMVHAFRGPIRMQLNIKYHTPGCKFRNLSFPWPEPEFYHAFKSYSCDEEPQFGEIGCQSYLWVTAPILLYIGDVVYRIRRRSTSAHIIQTVLHDDVIELKMVKDGLTAHAGQYVLLQFPAISAFEWHPYSLTSCPKKGSAFTVHIRSRGDWSGRLRKLIEDCQEESHYINEEADNIARTQKVKVNLDGPFSSPMEDMSTYRLLLCIAGGIGITPFASFLDAFRTNKKQQWKFRRIYLIWINKNIQNIRWFGELIHSLHEELWESNLPDVFDVRFHFTEISKNLCDDLPVSYREYVRKRLTYGRPDWKELFNEIVASHSTHRVGVFACGPKQLTKNVKKQCWRKYSNKTTFDFHEEIF
;
A
#
# COMPACT_ATOMS: atom_id res chain seq x y z
N MET A 1 21.53 5.63 -28.55
CA MET A 1 20.28 4.85 -28.75
C MET A 1 20.11 3.76 -27.68
N ALA A 2 21.12 2.93 -27.41
CA ALA A 2 21.10 1.88 -26.37
C ALA A 2 20.99 2.39 -24.91
N ILE A 3 21.59 3.53 -24.58
CA ILE A 3 21.64 4.06 -23.19
C ILE A 3 20.27 4.60 -22.71
N LEU A 4 19.43 5.09 -23.64
CA LEU A 4 18.12 5.71 -23.35
C LEU A 4 16.98 4.69 -23.39
N ILE A 5 17.06 3.74 -24.34
CA ILE A 5 16.23 2.52 -24.32
C ILE A 5 16.50 1.75 -23.02
N GLY A 6 17.78 1.64 -22.60
CA GLY A 6 18.17 1.06 -21.33
C GLY A 6 17.54 1.73 -20.11
N LYS A 7 17.54 3.07 -19.99
CA LYS A 7 16.99 3.77 -18.80
C LYS A 7 15.45 3.78 -18.74
N TRP A 8 14.77 3.81 -19.88
CA TRP A 8 13.30 3.75 -19.98
C TRP A 8 12.76 2.32 -19.81
N LEU A 9 13.45 1.31 -20.37
CA LEU A 9 13.36 -0.09 -19.95
C LEU A 9 14.00 -0.33 -18.58
N ASN A 10 14.39 0.68 -17.80
CA ASN A 10 14.83 0.45 -16.42
C ASN A 10 13.73 0.83 -15.43
N SER A 11 13.07 1.99 -15.45
CA SER A 11 12.14 2.32 -14.35
C SER A 11 10.84 1.48 -14.33
N VAL A 12 10.14 1.36 -15.47
CA VAL A 12 8.92 0.53 -15.59
C VAL A 12 9.28 -0.95 -15.60
N SER A 13 10.32 -1.31 -16.34
CA SER A 13 10.81 -2.69 -16.37
C SER A 13 11.30 -3.14 -15.00
N ILE A 14 11.89 -2.29 -14.16
CA ILE A 14 12.39 -2.71 -12.84
C ILE A 14 11.26 -2.96 -11.87
N LYS A 15 10.18 -2.16 -11.91
CA LYS A 15 8.96 -2.48 -11.16
C LYS A 15 8.43 -3.86 -11.57
N TRP A 16 8.27 -4.08 -12.89
CA TRP A 16 7.81 -5.37 -13.41
C TRP A 16 8.79 -6.51 -13.14
N PHE A 17 10.09 -6.26 -13.23
CA PHE A 17 11.16 -7.21 -12.99
C PHE A 17 11.12 -7.68 -11.53
N ILE A 18 10.93 -6.76 -10.58
CA ILE A 18 10.79 -7.13 -9.16
C ILE A 18 9.51 -7.92 -8.92
N MET A 19 8.40 -7.52 -9.56
CA MET A 19 7.15 -8.28 -9.50
C MET A 19 7.31 -9.69 -10.08
N VAL A 20 7.98 -9.83 -11.22
CA VAL A 20 8.27 -11.12 -11.87
C VAL A 20 9.25 -11.93 -11.03
N LEU A 21 10.28 -11.32 -10.46
CA LEU A 21 11.25 -11.96 -9.58
C LEU A 21 10.57 -12.48 -8.30
N TRP A 22 9.72 -11.67 -7.67
CA TRP A 22 8.93 -12.09 -6.51
C TRP A 22 7.98 -13.24 -6.85
N ALA A 23 7.27 -13.16 -7.99
CA ALA A 23 6.39 -14.23 -8.44
C ALA A 23 7.18 -15.52 -8.73
N PHE A 24 8.35 -15.39 -9.36
CA PHE A 24 9.28 -16.50 -9.60
C PHE A 24 9.75 -17.12 -8.28
N ILE A 25 10.12 -16.32 -7.28
CA ILE A 25 10.49 -16.81 -5.95
C ILE A 25 9.32 -17.58 -5.31
N CYS A 26 8.08 -17.10 -5.44
CA CYS A 26 6.90 -17.80 -4.93
C CYS A 26 6.72 -19.17 -5.60
N VAL A 27 6.82 -19.23 -6.93
CA VAL A 27 6.72 -20.49 -7.69
C VAL A 27 7.86 -21.45 -7.36
N LEU A 28 9.09 -20.94 -7.28
CA LEU A 28 10.27 -21.74 -6.93
C LEU A 28 10.15 -22.29 -5.50
N LEU A 29 9.67 -21.49 -4.55
CA LEU A 29 9.45 -21.91 -3.18
C LEU A 29 8.36 -22.98 -3.08
N PHE A 30 7.26 -22.81 -3.81
CA PHE A 30 6.21 -23.83 -3.92
C PHE A 30 6.78 -25.12 -4.50
N TYR A 31 7.46 -25.06 -5.64
CA TYR A 31 8.02 -26.23 -6.34
C TYR A 31 9.06 -26.97 -5.50
N ARG A 32 9.99 -26.24 -4.86
CA ARG A 32 11.00 -26.82 -3.98
C ARG A 32 10.35 -27.53 -2.79
N THR A 33 9.35 -26.91 -2.18
CA THR A 33 8.63 -27.50 -1.04
C THR A 33 7.81 -28.71 -1.49
N TYR A 34 7.13 -28.62 -2.62
CA TYR A 34 6.38 -29.73 -3.20
C TYR A 34 7.28 -30.96 -3.42
N ASN A 35 8.43 -30.78 -4.07
CA ASN A 35 9.38 -31.87 -4.33
C ASN A 35 9.98 -32.43 -3.04
N ARG A 36 10.22 -31.58 -2.04
CA ARG A 36 10.67 -32.03 -0.72
C ARG A 36 9.69 -33.03 -0.11
N TYR A 37 8.40 -32.70 -0.06
CA TYR A 37 7.38 -33.60 0.52
C TYR A 37 7.04 -34.79 -0.37
N LYS A 38 7.37 -34.75 -1.67
CA LYS A 38 7.17 -35.86 -2.60
C LYS A 38 8.30 -36.90 -2.54
N TYR A 39 9.55 -36.45 -2.47
CA TYR A 39 10.72 -37.34 -2.66
C TYR A 39 11.56 -37.56 -1.39
N GLU A 40 11.44 -36.72 -0.35
CA GLU A 40 12.24 -36.92 0.86
C GLU A 40 11.73 -38.16 1.64
N PRO A 41 12.62 -39.11 2.01
CA PRO A 41 12.20 -40.37 2.64
C PRO A 41 11.45 -40.20 3.98
N ARG A 42 11.66 -39.08 4.69
CA ARG A 42 10.98 -38.71 5.95
C ARG A 42 9.47 -38.61 5.85
N PHE A 43 8.95 -38.35 4.66
CA PHE A 43 7.53 -38.17 4.43
C PHE A 43 6.89 -39.36 3.71
N TYR A 44 7.62 -40.45 3.49
CA TYR A 44 7.15 -41.60 2.71
C TYR A 44 5.79 -42.13 3.18
N TYR A 45 5.66 -42.49 4.47
CA TYR A 45 4.43 -43.06 5.03
C TYR A 45 3.23 -42.11 4.94
N VAL A 46 3.43 -40.84 5.28
CA VAL A 46 2.36 -39.83 5.22
C VAL A 46 2.00 -39.46 3.78
N HIS A 47 2.97 -39.48 2.86
CA HIS A 47 2.74 -39.28 1.43
C HIS A 47 1.99 -40.46 0.80
N GLN A 48 2.22 -41.70 1.22
CA GLN A 48 1.42 -42.84 0.74
C GLN A 48 -0.06 -42.68 1.08
N MET A 49 -0.39 -42.11 2.24
CA MET A 49 -1.76 -41.91 2.66
C MET A 49 -2.41 -40.68 2.02
N LEU A 50 -1.70 -39.56 2.00
CA LEU A 50 -2.24 -38.27 1.56
C LEU A 50 -2.03 -38.01 0.08
N GLY A 51 -1.01 -38.60 -0.55
CA GLY A 51 -0.64 -38.36 -1.93
C GLY A 51 -0.23 -36.90 -2.20
N SER A 52 -0.57 -36.41 -3.40
CA SER A 52 -0.18 -35.07 -3.86
C SER A 52 -0.78 -33.93 -3.03
N SER A 53 -1.89 -34.13 -2.32
CA SER A 53 -2.51 -33.08 -1.50
C SER A 53 -1.67 -32.68 -0.29
N LEU A 54 -0.76 -33.56 0.18
CA LEU A 54 0.27 -33.21 1.16
C LEU A 54 1.26 -32.21 0.56
N CYS A 55 1.76 -32.50 -0.64
CA CYS A 55 2.74 -31.65 -1.31
C CYS A 55 2.14 -30.27 -1.66
N ILE A 56 0.88 -30.25 -2.09
CA ILE A 56 0.15 -29.00 -2.40
C ILE A 56 -0.08 -28.18 -1.13
N SER A 57 -0.56 -28.79 -0.04
CA SER A 57 -0.82 -28.06 1.21
C SER A 57 0.45 -27.45 1.81
N ARG A 58 1.57 -28.17 1.73
CA ARG A 58 2.87 -27.68 2.23
C ARG A 58 3.52 -26.66 1.32
N GLY A 59 3.42 -26.84 0.00
CA GLY A 59 3.87 -25.86 -0.98
C GLY A 59 3.15 -24.53 -0.84
N SER A 60 1.81 -24.54 -0.74
CA SER A 60 1.01 -23.33 -0.57
C SER A 60 1.27 -22.66 0.79
N ALA A 61 1.45 -23.43 1.87
CA ALA A 61 1.82 -22.89 3.18
C ALA A 61 3.15 -22.12 3.15
N ALA A 62 4.16 -22.60 2.41
CA ALA A 62 5.43 -21.90 2.26
C ALA A 62 5.26 -20.55 1.55
N VAL A 63 4.43 -20.50 0.50
CA VAL A 63 4.11 -19.26 -0.21
C VAL A 63 3.32 -18.29 0.68
N ILE A 64 2.38 -18.79 1.50
CA ILE A 64 1.66 -17.98 2.50
C ILE A 64 2.65 -17.37 3.49
N ASN A 65 3.55 -18.17 4.07
CA ASN A 65 4.52 -17.68 5.05
C ASN A 65 5.43 -16.57 4.50
N LEU A 66 5.96 -16.75 3.27
CA LEU A 66 6.74 -15.71 2.60
C LEU A 66 5.94 -14.42 2.44
N ASN A 67 4.71 -14.51 1.92
CA ASN A 67 3.92 -13.32 1.64
C ASN A 67 3.36 -12.66 2.89
N CYS A 68 3.03 -13.42 3.94
CA CYS A 68 2.69 -12.89 5.26
C CYS A 68 3.87 -12.15 5.91
N GLY A 69 5.12 -12.51 5.60
CA GLY A 69 6.27 -11.70 6.00
C GLY A 69 6.39 -10.41 5.18
N LEU A 70 6.34 -10.54 3.85
CA LEU A 70 6.56 -9.42 2.92
C LEU A 70 5.45 -8.36 2.93
N VAL A 71 4.20 -8.73 3.21
CA VAL A 71 3.05 -7.82 3.18
C VAL A 71 3.13 -6.69 4.22
N LEU A 72 3.88 -6.89 5.31
CA LEU A 72 4.07 -5.90 6.38
C LEU A 72 5.11 -4.83 6.02
N LEU A 73 6.16 -5.18 5.28
CA LEU A 73 7.29 -4.28 5.02
C LEU A 73 6.87 -2.96 4.33
N PRO A 74 5.98 -2.98 3.31
CA PRO A 74 5.44 -1.76 2.73
C PRO A 74 4.70 -0.83 3.70
N MET A 75 4.22 -1.35 4.83
CA MET A 75 3.41 -0.61 5.80
C MET A 75 4.25 0.04 6.92
N CYS A 76 5.56 -0.24 6.96
CA CYS A 76 6.52 0.44 7.83
C CYS A 76 6.84 1.84 7.29
N ARG A 77 5.92 2.79 7.47
CA ARG A 77 5.96 4.11 6.81
C ARG A 77 7.20 4.94 7.16
N VAL A 78 7.69 4.85 8.39
CA VAL A 78 8.89 5.58 8.84
C VAL A 78 10.14 4.98 8.20
N VAL A 79 10.23 3.65 8.16
CA VAL A 79 11.33 2.93 7.49
C VAL A 79 11.34 3.27 5.99
N VAL A 80 10.18 3.18 5.34
CA VAL A 80 9.99 3.51 3.92
C VAL A 80 10.38 4.96 3.62
N THR A 81 9.92 5.91 4.45
CA THR A 81 10.26 7.34 4.30
C THR A 81 11.75 7.60 4.51
N SER A 82 12.35 6.98 5.52
CA SER A 82 13.77 7.12 5.83
C SER A 82 14.64 6.55 4.70
N LEU A 83 14.30 5.36 4.21
CA LEU A 83 14.99 4.71 3.11
C LEU A 83 14.89 5.55 1.83
N ARG A 84 13.70 6.08 1.53
CA ARG A 84 13.52 6.99 0.39
C ARG A 84 14.40 8.25 0.51
N GLY A 85 14.51 8.82 1.71
CA GLY A 85 15.38 9.97 1.99
C GLY A 85 16.87 9.66 1.79
N ILE A 86 17.35 8.49 2.22
CA ILE A 86 18.73 8.02 2.00
C ILE A 86 18.99 7.85 0.50
N LEU A 87 18.09 7.19 -0.22
CA LEU A 87 18.21 6.97 -1.67
C LEU A 87 18.11 8.27 -2.48
N ARG A 88 17.44 9.30 -1.96
CA ARG A 88 17.48 10.65 -2.53
C ARG A 88 18.88 11.25 -2.41
N LYS A 89 19.52 11.17 -1.24
CA LYS A 89 20.90 11.65 -1.03
C LYS A 89 21.91 10.91 -1.90
N MET A 90 21.73 9.61 -2.11
CA MET A 90 22.58 8.78 -2.97
C MET A 90 22.27 8.92 -4.47
N SER A 91 21.31 9.77 -4.86
CA SER A 91 20.86 9.95 -6.26
C SER A 91 20.37 8.66 -6.95
N MET A 92 19.91 7.66 -6.19
CA MET A 92 19.46 6.36 -6.71
C MET A 92 18.01 6.41 -7.17
N TYR A 93 17.75 7.07 -8.30
CA TYR A 93 16.40 7.24 -8.87
C TYR A 93 15.65 5.91 -9.00
N THR A 94 16.30 4.89 -9.55
CA THR A 94 15.70 3.57 -9.77
C THR A 94 15.17 2.91 -8.50
N MET A 95 15.91 3.02 -7.39
CA MET A 95 15.49 2.42 -6.12
C MET A 95 14.35 3.19 -5.46
N ARG A 96 14.28 4.52 -5.66
CA ARG A 96 13.14 5.32 -5.18
C ARG A 96 11.84 4.92 -5.85
N VAL A 97 11.88 4.69 -7.16
CA VAL A 97 10.73 4.26 -7.96
C VAL A 97 10.12 2.95 -7.44
N ILE A 98 10.94 2.05 -6.88
CA ILE A 98 10.49 0.80 -6.24
C ILE A 98 9.76 1.11 -4.94
N ILE A 99 10.34 1.94 -4.09
CA ILE A 99 9.76 2.32 -2.79
C ILE A 99 8.43 3.04 -2.98
N ASP A 100 8.33 3.92 -3.97
CA ASP A 100 7.09 4.63 -4.30
C ASP A 100 5.98 3.65 -4.74
N SER A 101 6.32 2.40 -5.08
CA SER A 101 5.39 1.34 -5.47
C SER A 101 5.07 0.35 -4.34
N CYS A 102 5.53 0.60 -3.11
CA CYS A 102 5.33 -0.28 -1.95
C CYS A 102 3.85 -0.62 -1.71
N LYS A 103 2.94 0.35 -1.86
CA LYS A 103 1.49 0.10 -1.73
C LYS A 103 0.98 -0.91 -2.76
N GLY A 104 1.45 -0.82 -4.00
CA GLY A 104 1.12 -1.78 -5.06
C GLY A 104 1.65 -3.18 -4.74
N PHE A 105 2.87 -3.26 -4.22
CA PHE A 105 3.47 -4.53 -3.79
C PHE A 105 2.71 -5.18 -2.64
N HIS A 106 2.28 -4.42 -1.62
CA HIS A 106 1.42 -4.91 -0.54
C HIS A 106 0.14 -5.57 -1.07
N ILE A 107 -0.54 -4.92 -2.03
CA ILE A 107 -1.76 -5.46 -2.64
C ILE A 107 -1.46 -6.74 -3.43
N ALA A 108 -0.32 -6.81 -4.12
CA ALA A 108 0.08 -8.03 -4.83
C ALA A 108 0.36 -9.20 -3.88
N CYS A 109 1.07 -8.95 -2.77
CA CYS A 109 1.25 -9.95 -1.71
C CYS A 109 -0.10 -10.41 -1.13
N ALA A 110 -1.04 -9.48 -0.91
CA ALA A 110 -2.38 -9.82 -0.42
C ALA A 110 -3.11 -10.78 -1.40
N TYR A 111 -3.07 -10.53 -2.71
CA TYR A 111 -3.64 -11.46 -3.70
C TYR A 111 -2.97 -12.85 -3.65
N ALA A 112 -1.64 -12.91 -3.50
CA ALA A 112 -0.94 -14.18 -3.37
C ALA A 112 -1.32 -14.94 -2.09
N ILE A 113 -1.52 -14.23 -0.96
CA ILE A 113 -1.99 -14.81 0.30
C ILE A 113 -3.39 -15.40 0.12
N VAL A 114 -4.31 -14.66 -0.52
CA VAL A 114 -5.69 -15.14 -0.74
C VAL A 114 -5.69 -16.39 -1.62
N LEU A 115 -5.03 -16.34 -2.79
CA LEU A 115 -4.97 -17.46 -3.71
C LEU A 115 -4.33 -18.70 -3.04
N SER A 116 -3.19 -18.51 -2.37
CA SER A 116 -2.49 -19.61 -1.71
C SER A 116 -3.27 -20.16 -0.53
N SER A 117 -3.99 -19.32 0.22
CA SER A 117 -4.85 -19.73 1.34
C SER A 117 -6.03 -20.59 0.88
N VAL A 118 -6.67 -20.25 -0.24
CA VAL A 118 -7.74 -21.08 -0.82
C VAL A 118 -7.19 -22.45 -1.21
N ILE A 119 -6.06 -22.49 -1.95
CA ILE A 119 -5.40 -23.74 -2.34
C ILE A 119 -5.01 -24.57 -1.11
N HIS A 120 -4.43 -23.92 -0.09
CA HIS A 120 -4.02 -24.55 1.17
C HIS A 120 -5.20 -25.16 1.91
N TYR A 121 -6.29 -24.41 2.08
CA TYR A 121 -7.52 -24.87 2.73
C TYR A 121 -8.13 -26.06 2.00
N THR A 122 -8.31 -25.97 0.68
CA THR A 122 -8.84 -27.08 -0.12
C THR A 122 -7.96 -28.33 -0.02
N ALA A 123 -6.64 -28.17 -0.07
CA ALA A 123 -5.71 -29.29 0.09
C ALA A 123 -5.82 -29.93 1.48
N HIS A 124 -6.06 -29.14 2.54
CA HIS A 124 -6.28 -29.68 3.88
C HIS A 124 -7.62 -30.41 4.05
N VAL A 125 -8.68 -29.95 3.39
CA VAL A 125 -9.96 -30.68 3.34
C VAL A 125 -9.78 -32.04 2.66
N ILE A 126 -9.04 -32.08 1.53
CA ILE A 126 -8.69 -33.34 0.85
C ILE A 126 -7.81 -34.22 1.75
N ASN A 127 -6.84 -33.65 2.46
CA ASN A 127 -5.99 -34.39 3.39
C ASN A 127 -6.80 -35.02 4.54
N ALA A 128 -7.80 -34.32 5.09
CA ALA A 128 -8.67 -34.88 6.13
C ALA A 128 -9.48 -36.07 5.60
N ARG A 129 -10.02 -35.97 4.38
CA ARG A 129 -10.67 -37.10 3.69
C ARG A 129 -9.71 -38.27 3.48
N ASN A 130 -8.49 -38.00 3.04
CA ASN A 130 -7.50 -39.04 2.77
C ASN A 130 -7.01 -39.72 4.07
N PHE A 131 -6.87 -39.00 5.17
CA PHE A 131 -6.58 -39.59 6.49
C PHE A 131 -7.69 -40.54 6.95
N SER A 132 -8.95 -40.22 6.67
CA SER A 132 -10.10 -41.05 7.01
C SER A 132 -10.18 -42.32 6.14
N MET A 133 -10.01 -42.19 4.82
CA MET A 133 -10.16 -43.30 3.88
C MET A 133 -8.95 -44.24 3.85
N ASN A 134 -7.74 -43.67 3.86
CA ASN A 134 -6.48 -44.41 3.75
C ASN A 134 -5.85 -44.66 5.12
N TYR A 135 -6.69 -44.88 6.15
CA TYR A 135 -6.24 -45.08 7.52
C TYR A 135 -5.30 -46.28 7.64
N ASN A 136 -4.09 -46.06 8.15
CA ASN A 136 -3.11 -47.12 8.33
C ASN A 136 -3.23 -47.73 9.73
N ARG A 137 -3.72 -48.98 9.82
CA ARG A 137 -3.90 -49.71 11.09
C ARG A 137 -2.57 -50.15 11.72
N ILE A 138 -1.52 -50.31 10.93
CA ILE A 138 -0.18 -50.74 11.39
C ILE A 138 0.53 -49.56 12.05
N TYR A 139 0.47 -48.38 11.42
CA TYR A 139 1.15 -47.17 11.89
C TYR A 139 0.14 -46.12 12.37
N THR A 140 -0.60 -46.43 13.44
CA THR A 140 -1.62 -45.52 13.99
C THR A 140 -1.06 -44.13 14.31
N ASN A 141 0.19 -44.07 14.80
CA ASN A 141 0.88 -42.85 15.18
C ASN A 141 1.14 -41.85 14.03
N VAL A 142 1.02 -42.24 12.76
CA VAL A 142 1.14 -41.28 11.63
C VAL A 142 -0.20 -40.68 11.21
N ASN A 143 -1.31 -41.31 11.62
CA ASN A 143 -2.66 -40.88 11.25
C ASN A 143 -3.10 -39.68 12.09
N ALA A 144 -3.81 -38.76 11.44
CA ALA A 144 -4.57 -37.73 12.14
C ALA A 144 -5.96 -38.22 12.58
N ALA A 145 -6.54 -39.17 11.83
CA ALA A 145 -7.78 -39.85 12.20
C ALA A 145 -7.51 -40.83 13.36
N LYS A 146 -8.52 -41.04 14.22
CA LYS A 146 -8.49 -42.00 15.33
C LYS A 146 -8.88 -43.41 14.87
N TYR A 147 -9.73 -43.51 13.85
CA TYR A 147 -10.19 -44.78 13.28
C TYR A 147 -10.53 -44.61 11.79
N GLN A 148 -10.63 -45.73 11.08
CA GLN A 148 -10.95 -45.76 9.65
C GLN A 148 -12.37 -45.27 9.41
N TYR A 149 -12.55 -44.42 8.39
CA TYR A 149 -13.83 -43.77 8.04
C TYR A 149 -14.36 -42.78 9.10
N GLU A 150 -13.51 -42.24 9.96
CA GLU A 150 -13.87 -41.08 10.80
C GLU A 150 -14.30 -39.90 9.91
N ASP A 151 -15.33 -39.16 10.32
CA ASP A 151 -15.80 -37.99 9.56
C ASP A 151 -14.66 -36.95 9.45
N PRO A 152 -14.28 -36.54 8.22
CA PRO A 152 -13.26 -35.50 8.01
C PRO A 152 -13.54 -34.19 8.76
N LEU A 153 -14.79 -33.85 9.02
CA LEU A 153 -15.17 -32.65 9.76
C LEU A 153 -14.70 -32.71 11.22
N TRP A 154 -14.84 -33.87 11.87
CA TRP A 154 -14.36 -34.09 13.24
C TRP A 154 -12.83 -34.07 13.32
N ILE A 155 -12.13 -34.55 12.28
CA ILE A 155 -10.67 -34.45 12.19
C ILE A 155 -10.23 -32.99 12.10
N ILE A 156 -10.92 -32.17 11.30
CA ILE A 156 -10.59 -30.74 11.15
C ILE A 156 -10.89 -29.98 12.45
N LEU A 157 -12.09 -30.12 13.02
CA LEU A 157 -12.48 -29.41 14.24
C LEU A 157 -11.75 -29.92 15.50
N GLY A 158 -11.34 -31.19 15.51
CA GLY A 158 -10.59 -31.80 16.61
C GLY A 158 -9.13 -31.37 16.70
N THR A 159 -8.61 -30.66 15.68
CA THR A 159 -7.20 -30.22 15.66
C THR A 159 -7.07 -28.70 15.84
N VAL A 160 -6.01 -28.29 16.53
CA VAL A 160 -5.66 -26.86 16.68
C VAL A 160 -5.44 -26.22 15.30
N SER A 161 -4.76 -26.93 14.40
CA SER A 161 -4.53 -26.44 13.03
C SER A 161 -5.83 -26.25 12.24
N GLY A 162 -6.81 -27.16 12.34
CA GLY A 162 -8.06 -27.02 11.61
C GLY A 162 -8.94 -25.88 12.12
N THR A 163 -9.14 -25.78 13.44
CA THR A 163 -9.95 -24.70 14.05
C THR A 163 -9.35 -23.31 13.80
N THR A 164 -8.05 -23.14 14.05
CA THR A 164 -7.36 -21.87 13.75
C THR A 164 -7.38 -21.55 12.25
N GLY A 165 -7.27 -22.56 11.38
CA GLY A 165 -7.36 -22.40 9.92
C GLY A 165 -8.72 -21.85 9.47
N ILE A 166 -9.82 -22.36 10.03
CA ILE A 166 -11.18 -21.87 9.74
C ILE A 166 -11.34 -20.41 10.22
N MET A 167 -10.90 -20.11 11.45
CA MET A 167 -10.95 -18.74 11.98
C MET A 167 -10.13 -17.76 11.11
N MET A 168 -8.92 -18.14 10.70
CA MET A 168 -8.10 -17.33 9.81
C MET A 168 -8.76 -17.13 8.44
N MET A 169 -9.39 -18.17 7.87
CA MET A 169 -10.09 -18.05 6.58
C MET A 169 -11.27 -17.08 6.67
N PHE A 170 -12.03 -17.13 7.78
CA PHE A 170 -13.13 -16.18 8.02
C PHE A 170 -12.63 -14.74 8.12
N ILE A 171 -11.56 -14.50 8.89
CA ILE A 171 -10.94 -13.18 9.01
C ILE A 171 -10.43 -12.70 7.64
N LEU A 172 -9.76 -13.57 6.88
CA LEU A 172 -9.24 -13.24 5.56
C LEU A 172 -10.36 -12.84 4.60
N CYS A 173 -11.49 -13.55 4.61
CA CYS A 173 -12.67 -13.23 3.81
C CYS A 173 -13.23 -11.83 4.16
N LEU A 174 -13.37 -11.53 5.46
CA LEU A 174 -13.81 -10.22 5.93
C LEU A 174 -12.86 -9.10 5.48
N VAL A 175 -11.54 -9.30 5.68
CA VAL A 175 -10.54 -8.29 5.31
C VAL A 175 -10.54 -8.02 3.80
N VAL A 176 -10.66 -9.07 2.97
CA VAL A 176 -10.63 -8.93 1.51
C VAL A 176 -11.90 -8.24 0.99
N THR A 177 -13.06 -8.63 1.49
CA THR A 177 -14.35 -8.07 1.06
C THR A 177 -14.43 -6.58 1.38
N THR A 178 -14.10 -6.17 2.61
CA THR A 178 -14.10 -4.75 3.00
C THR A 178 -13.00 -3.93 2.32
N SER A 179 -11.91 -4.57 1.87
CA SER A 179 -10.83 -3.93 1.11
C SER A 179 -11.16 -3.72 -0.38
N LEU A 180 -12.28 -4.24 -0.88
CA LEU A 180 -12.75 -3.97 -2.24
C LEU A 180 -13.00 -2.48 -2.43
N LYS A 181 -12.58 -1.95 -3.60
CA LYS A 181 -12.67 -0.52 -3.91
C LYS A 181 -14.08 0.05 -3.69
N TYR A 182 -15.10 -0.70 -4.12
CA TYR A 182 -16.50 -0.27 -3.96
C TYR A 182 -16.90 -0.09 -2.49
N ILE A 183 -16.56 -1.05 -1.62
CA ILE A 183 -16.92 -0.98 -0.19
C ILE A 183 -16.08 0.08 0.51
N ARG A 184 -14.76 0.06 0.34
CA ARG A 184 -13.85 1.00 1.00
C ARG A 184 -14.13 2.46 0.66
N ASP A 185 -14.48 2.75 -0.59
CA ASP A 185 -14.73 4.12 -1.02
C ASP A 185 -16.10 4.64 -0.50
N ASN A 186 -17.03 3.73 -0.15
CA ASN A 186 -18.35 4.07 0.40
C ASN A 186 -18.38 4.09 1.94
N ASN A 187 -17.64 3.19 2.59
CA ASN A 187 -17.55 3.08 4.05
C ASN A 187 -16.11 2.76 4.44
N TYR A 188 -15.36 3.80 4.78
CA TYR A 188 -13.95 3.67 5.08
C TYR A 188 -13.74 3.09 6.48
N ASP A 189 -14.64 3.39 7.43
CA ASP A 189 -14.58 2.89 8.80
C ASP A 189 -14.65 1.37 8.83
N LEU A 190 -15.58 0.76 8.09
CA LEU A 190 -15.71 -0.69 7.98
C LEU A 190 -14.43 -1.34 7.43
N PHE A 191 -13.85 -0.77 6.37
CA PHE A 191 -12.55 -1.19 5.85
C PHE A 191 -11.48 -1.11 6.95
N TRP A 192 -11.42 0.00 7.65
CA TRP A 192 -10.36 0.27 8.61
C TRP A 192 -10.40 -0.66 9.83
N PHE A 193 -11.57 -0.89 10.41
CA PHE A 193 -11.74 -1.79 11.56
C PHE A 193 -11.52 -3.25 11.19
N SER A 194 -12.10 -3.72 10.08
CA SER A 194 -11.90 -5.10 9.63
C SER A 194 -10.44 -5.38 9.29
N HIS A 195 -9.71 -4.45 8.66
CA HIS A 195 -8.30 -4.63 8.34
C HIS A 195 -7.40 -4.76 9.59
N ARG A 196 -7.83 -4.29 10.77
CA ARG A 196 -7.10 -4.48 12.04
C ARG A 196 -7.21 -5.89 12.61
N LEU A 197 -8.17 -6.69 12.15
CA LEU A 197 -8.24 -8.11 12.48
C LEU A 197 -6.99 -8.88 12.00
N ILE A 198 -6.15 -8.26 11.15
CA ILE A 198 -4.84 -8.79 10.80
C ILE A 198 -3.98 -9.09 12.02
N VAL A 199 -4.07 -8.32 13.11
CA VAL A 199 -3.33 -8.59 14.35
C VAL A 199 -3.74 -9.95 14.92
N LEU A 200 -5.06 -10.20 14.98
CA LEU A 200 -5.59 -11.49 15.39
C LEU A 200 -5.17 -12.60 14.41
N MET A 201 -5.17 -12.33 13.10
CA MET A 201 -4.70 -13.28 12.09
C MET A 201 -3.23 -13.70 12.32
N TYR A 202 -2.33 -12.77 12.68
CA TYR A 202 -0.93 -13.13 12.99
C TYR A 202 -0.80 -13.94 14.28
N ILE A 203 -1.59 -13.64 15.32
CA ILE A 203 -1.63 -14.46 16.54
C ILE A 203 -2.07 -15.89 16.19
N LEU A 204 -3.16 -16.02 15.42
CA LEU A 204 -3.65 -17.32 14.96
C LEU A 204 -2.63 -18.03 14.06
N LEU A 205 -1.94 -17.31 13.17
CA LEU A 205 -0.90 -17.88 12.30
C LEU A 205 0.26 -18.47 13.10
N MET A 206 0.65 -17.85 14.21
CA MET A 206 1.68 -18.40 15.10
C MET A 206 1.18 -19.70 15.72
N VAL A 207 -0.03 -19.70 16.30
CA VAL A 207 -0.63 -20.87 16.98
C VAL A 207 -0.95 -22.01 16.01
N HIS A 208 -1.35 -21.71 14.78
CA HIS A 208 -1.85 -22.66 13.77
C HIS A 208 -0.90 -23.81 13.46
N ALA A 209 0.41 -23.57 13.56
CA ALA A 209 1.44 -24.55 13.23
C ALA A 209 2.17 -25.16 14.45
N PHE A 210 1.73 -24.89 15.69
CA PHE A 210 2.38 -25.45 16.89
C PHE A 210 2.17 -26.95 17.08
N ARG A 211 0.97 -27.47 16.77
CA ARG A 211 0.63 -28.90 16.87
C ARG A 211 -0.10 -29.37 15.62
N GLY A 212 0.66 -29.49 14.53
CA GLY A 212 0.14 -29.88 13.23
C GLY A 212 -0.20 -31.38 13.16
N PRO A 213 -1.24 -31.78 12.41
CA PRO A 213 -1.63 -33.19 12.26
C PRO A 213 -0.67 -34.03 11.40
N ILE A 214 0.35 -33.41 10.78
CA ILE A 214 1.27 -34.08 9.87
C ILE A 214 2.55 -34.43 10.63
N ARG A 215 2.89 -35.71 10.62
CA ARG A 215 4.07 -36.26 11.28
C ARG A 215 5.09 -36.76 10.26
N MET A 216 6.37 -36.70 10.62
CA MET A 216 7.49 -37.19 9.81
C MET A 216 8.20 -38.34 10.53
N GLN A 217 8.85 -39.21 9.77
CA GLN A 217 9.67 -40.27 10.35
C GLN A 217 11.00 -39.71 10.87
N LEU A 218 11.36 -40.06 12.11
CA LEU A 218 12.58 -39.59 12.79
C LEU A 218 13.76 -40.56 12.60
N ASN A 219 13.53 -41.87 12.69
CA ASN A 219 14.57 -42.90 12.76
C ASN A 219 14.94 -43.53 11.41
N ILE A 220 15.09 -42.72 10.34
CA ILE A 220 15.40 -43.23 8.98
C ILE A 220 16.67 -44.07 8.92
N LYS A 221 17.67 -43.73 9.73
CA LYS A 221 18.95 -44.47 9.75
C LYS A 221 18.78 -45.92 10.20
N TYR A 222 17.81 -46.17 11.06
CA TYR A 222 17.53 -47.49 11.65
C TYR A 222 16.33 -48.18 10.98
N HIS A 223 15.46 -47.40 10.34
CA HIS A 223 14.30 -47.90 9.61
C HIS A 223 14.20 -47.21 8.24
N THR A 224 14.60 -47.92 7.18
CA THR A 224 14.43 -47.41 5.81
C THR A 224 12.95 -47.49 5.41
N PRO A 225 12.40 -46.45 4.74
CA PRO A 225 10.98 -46.48 4.36
C PRO A 225 10.65 -47.65 3.43
N GLY A 226 9.57 -48.38 3.73
CA GLY A 226 9.16 -49.57 2.99
C GLY A 226 9.79 -50.88 3.48
N CYS A 227 10.60 -50.83 4.55
CA CYS A 227 11.18 -51.99 5.21
C CYS A 227 10.13 -52.74 6.07
N LYS A 228 10.20 -54.08 6.09
CA LYS A 228 9.32 -54.89 6.96
C LYS A 228 9.95 -55.03 8.36
N PHE A 229 9.19 -54.72 9.40
CA PHE A 229 9.59 -54.96 10.78
C PHE A 229 9.47 -56.45 11.12
N ARG A 230 10.49 -57.02 11.76
CA ARG A 230 10.67 -58.48 11.91
C ARG A 230 9.63 -59.18 12.81
N ASN A 231 8.89 -58.43 13.63
CA ASN A 231 8.01 -58.95 14.70
C ASN A 231 6.52 -58.54 14.57
N LEU A 232 6.00 -58.28 13.36
CA LEU A 232 4.55 -58.13 13.17
C LEU A 232 3.88 -59.52 13.13
N SER A 233 3.43 -60.02 14.29
CA SER A 233 2.53 -61.17 14.35
C SER A 233 1.13 -60.74 13.90
N PHE A 234 0.75 -61.11 12.67
CA PHE A 234 -0.61 -60.91 12.18
C PHE A 234 -1.57 -61.88 12.91
N PRO A 235 -2.75 -61.42 13.39
CA PRO A 235 -3.76 -62.32 13.95
C PRO A 235 -4.48 -63.19 12.90
N TRP A 236 -4.14 -63.02 11.61
CA TRP A 236 -4.83 -63.61 10.46
C TRP A 236 -3.79 -64.04 9.41
N PRO A 237 -4.09 -65.04 8.55
CA PRO A 237 -3.14 -65.52 7.55
C PRO A 237 -2.67 -64.40 6.60
N GLU A 238 -1.37 -64.40 6.29
CA GLU A 238 -0.73 -63.40 5.41
C GLU A 238 -1.44 -63.33 4.04
N PRO A 239 -1.82 -62.14 3.56
CA PRO A 239 -2.32 -61.97 2.19
C PRO A 239 -1.20 -62.28 1.18
N GLU A 240 -1.49 -63.13 0.19
CA GLU A 240 -0.53 -63.61 -0.83
C GLU A 240 0.19 -62.49 -1.62
N PHE A 241 -0.34 -61.26 -1.59
CA PHE A 241 0.26 -60.09 -2.24
C PHE A 241 1.63 -59.68 -1.65
N TYR A 242 2.01 -60.16 -0.46
CA TYR A 242 3.23 -59.76 0.24
C TYR A 242 4.50 -60.56 -0.09
N HIS A 243 4.41 -61.61 -0.92
CA HIS A 243 5.54 -62.49 -1.25
C HIS A 243 6.51 -61.95 -2.32
N ALA A 244 6.19 -60.84 -3.00
CA ALA A 244 7.00 -60.33 -4.12
C ALA A 244 8.18 -59.40 -3.72
N PHE A 245 8.31 -58.99 -2.46
CA PHE A 245 9.39 -58.11 -1.98
C PHE A 245 10.31 -58.84 -0.99
N LYS A 246 11.43 -59.43 -1.48
CA LYS A 246 12.60 -59.78 -0.66
C LYS A 246 13.23 -58.48 -0.13
N SER A 247 12.77 -57.98 1.02
CA SER A 247 13.23 -58.25 2.39
C SER A 247 14.51 -57.49 2.80
N TYR A 248 14.43 -56.16 2.81
CA TYR A 248 15.14 -55.43 3.87
C TYR A 248 14.29 -55.59 5.13
N SER A 249 14.84 -56.27 6.14
CA SER A 249 14.26 -56.40 7.48
C SER A 249 14.90 -55.35 8.38
N CYS A 250 14.08 -54.57 9.08
CA CYS A 250 14.57 -53.52 9.98
C CYS A 250 14.40 -53.96 11.43
N ASP A 251 15.40 -53.65 12.24
CA ASP A 251 15.46 -54.05 13.65
C ASP A 251 14.64 -53.14 14.57
N GLU A 252 14.26 -51.95 14.10
CA GLU A 252 13.45 -50.98 14.83
C GLU A 252 12.14 -50.63 14.10
N GLU A 253 11.10 -50.32 14.87
CA GLU A 253 9.84 -49.78 14.36
C GLU A 253 10.00 -48.31 13.92
N PRO A 254 9.24 -47.84 12.91
CA PRO A 254 9.30 -46.44 12.50
C PRO A 254 8.76 -45.52 13.60
N GLN A 255 9.57 -44.55 14.02
CA GLN A 255 9.19 -43.53 14.98
C GLN A 255 8.75 -42.26 14.26
N PHE A 256 7.58 -41.73 14.64
CA PHE A 256 6.99 -40.54 14.04
C PHE A 256 7.02 -39.36 15.01
N GLY A 257 7.46 -38.21 14.52
CA GLY A 257 7.53 -36.97 15.26
C GLY A 257 6.79 -35.82 14.57
N GLU A 258 6.50 -34.78 15.34
CA GLU A 258 5.87 -33.56 14.82
C GLU A 258 6.84 -32.77 13.94
N ILE A 259 6.31 -32.13 12.90
CA ILE A 259 7.06 -31.15 12.10
C ILE A 259 7.04 -29.83 12.86
N GLY A 260 8.23 -29.33 13.25
CA GLY A 260 8.33 -28.05 13.94
C GLY A 260 7.69 -26.90 13.15
N CYS A 261 7.06 -25.97 13.88
CA CYS A 261 6.52 -24.74 13.29
C CYS A 261 7.63 -23.99 12.55
N GLN A 262 7.39 -23.56 11.31
CA GLN A 262 8.34 -22.71 10.57
C GLN A 262 7.82 -21.29 10.38
N SER A 263 6.52 -21.05 10.56
CA SER A 263 5.87 -19.76 10.27
C SER A 263 6.49 -18.60 11.05
N TYR A 264 6.91 -18.83 12.31
CA TYR A 264 7.57 -17.81 13.12
C TYR A 264 8.89 -17.33 12.51
N LEU A 265 9.64 -18.19 11.81
CA LEU A 265 10.91 -17.82 11.18
C LEU A 265 10.71 -16.76 10.08
N TRP A 266 9.58 -16.83 9.39
CA TRP A 266 9.27 -15.92 8.27
C TRP A 266 8.74 -14.58 8.73
N VAL A 267 7.93 -14.55 9.79
CA VAL A 267 7.19 -13.34 10.17
C VAL A 267 7.78 -12.61 11.37
N THR A 268 8.62 -13.22 12.20
CA THR A 268 9.17 -12.58 13.41
C THR A 268 9.92 -11.29 13.08
N ALA A 269 10.87 -11.33 12.14
CA ALA A 269 11.65 -10.14 11.79
C ALA A 269 10.77 -9.01 11.18
N PRO A 270 9.88 -9.27 10.20
CA PRO A 270 8.93 -8.26 9.72
C PRO A 270 8.00 -7.69 10.81
N ILE A 271 7.50 -8.54 11.72
CA ILE A 271 6.64 -8.10 12.83
C ILE A 271 7.42 -7.19 13.78
N LEU A 272 8.64 -7.56 14.17
CA LEU A 272 9.48 -6.73 15.04
C LEU A 272 9.79 -5.38 14.39
N LEU A 273 10.09 -5.37 13.09
CA LEU A 273 10.29 -4.13 12.34
C LEU A 273 9.03 -3.25 12.31
N TYR A 274 7.86 -3.86 12.09
CA TYR A 274 6.58 -3.16 12.10
C TYR A 274 6.24 -2.60 13.49
N ILE A 275 6.45 -3.38 14.55
CA ILE A 275 6.25 -2.93 15.94
C ILE A 275 7.18 -1.76 16.24
N GLY A 276 8.46 -1.83 15.87
CA GLY A 276 9.42 -0.72 16.03
C GLY A 276 8.98 0.55 15.31
N ASP A 277 8.48 0.43 14.07
CA ASP A 277 7.91 1.53 13.30
C ASP A 277 6.68 2.15 13.98
N VAL A 278 5.79 1.31 14.52
CA VAL A 278 4.60 1.76 15.28
C VAL A 278 5.00 2.46 16.58
N VAL A 279 5.90 1.90 17.37
CA VAL A 279 6.38 2.49 18.64
C VAL A 279 7.03 3.85 18.37
N TYR A 280 7.87 3.95 17.35
CA TYR A 280 8.47 5.22 16.94
C TYR A 280 7.40 6.25 16.55
N ARG A 281 6.37 5.85 15.79
CA ARG A 281 5.25 6.74 15.44
C ARG A 281 4.45 7.18 16.66
N ILE A 282 4.15 6.27 17.59
CA ILE A 282 3.45 6.61 18.85
C ILE A 282 4.24 7.67 19.62
N ARG A 283 5.55 7.49 19.76
CA ARG A 283 6.41 8.47 20.43
C ARG A 283 6.43 9.83 19.72
N ARG A 284 6.46 9.85 18.38
CA ARG A 284 6.37 11.08 17.55
C ARG A 284 5.02 11.80 17.67
N ARG A 285 3.93 11.07 17.95
CA ARG A 285 2.57 11.63 18.07
C ARG A 285 2.32 12.35 19.39
N SER A 286 3.23 12.23 20.36
CA SER A 286 3.03 12.74 21.73
C SER A 286 2.79 14.25 21.81
N THR A 287 3.17 15.02 20.79
CA THR A 287 2.86 16.45 20.70
C THR A 287 1.69 16.66 19.74
N SER A 288 0.57 17.16 20.26
CA SER A 288 -0.61 17.52 19.47
C SER A 288 -0.34 18.76 18.61
N ALA A 289 -1.04 18.88 17.50
CA ALA A 289 -1.07 20.10 16.68
C ALA A 289 -2.23 20.98 17.16
N HIS A 290 -2.03 22.30 17.11
CA HIS A 290 -3.05 23.28 17.45
C HIS A 290 -3.57 23.94 16.18
N ILE A 291 -4.89 24.07 16.06
CA ILE A 291 -5.53 24.80 14.97
C ILE A 291 -5.40 26.29 15.25
N ILE A 292 -4.85 27.04 14.29
CA ILE A 292 -4.73 28.51 14.36
C ILE A 292 -5.92 29.15 13.66
N GLN A 293 -6.28 28.62 12.48
CA GLN A 293 -7.31 29.21 11.63
C GLN A 293 -8.00 28.11 10.83
N THR A 294 -9.30 28.30 10.64
CA THR A 294 -10.13 27.45 9.79
C THR A 294 -10.85 28.32 8.76
N VAL A 295 -10.87 27.88 7.51
CA VAL A 295 -11.65 28.53 6.44
C VAL A 295 -12.47 27.45 5.76
N LEU A 296 -13.78 27.66 5.70
CA LEU A 296 -14.70 26.77 5.00
C LEU A 296 -14.92 27.30 3.59
N HIS A 297 -14.49 26.50 2.61
CA HIS A 297 -14.88 26.64 1.21
C HIS A 297 -16.02 25.64 0.93
N ASP A 298 -16.69 25.80 -0.22
CA ASP A 298 -17.92 25.08 -0.60
C ASP A 298 -17.91 23.56 -0.27
N ASP A 299 -16.87 22.84 -0.72
CA ASP A 299 -16.66 21.41 -0.41
C ASP A 299 -15.28 21.10 0.19
N VAL A 300 -14.53 22.13 0.62
CA VAL A 300 -13.14 22.00 1.13
C VAL A 300 -12.95 22.78 2.42
N ILE A 301 -12.35 22.13 3.41
CA ILE A 301 -11.94 22.72 4.67
C ILE A 301 -10.45 23.06 4.57
N GLU A 302 -10.10 24.32 4.76
CA GLU A 302 -8.72 24.76 4.91
C GLU A 302 -8.40 24.86 6.40
N LEU A 303 -7.39 24.11 6.85
CA LEU A 303 -6.95 24.10 8.23
C LEU A 303 -5.49 24.56 8.31
N LYS A 304 -5.27 25.67 9.01
CA LYS A 304 -3.94 26.17 9.35
C LYS A 304 -3.61 25.76 10.78
N MET A 305 -2.50 25.06 10.96
CA MET A 305 -2.11 24.45 12.22
C MET A 305 -0.64 24.75 12.56
N VAL A 306 -0.29 24.66 13.84
CA VAL A 306 1.10 24.72 14.31
C VAL A 306 1.42 23.47 15.14
N LYS A 307 2.64 22.97 14.96
CA LYS A 307 3.19 21.87 15.75
C LYS A 307 4.69 22.07 15.94
N ASP A 308 5.14 22.02 17.19
CA ASP A 308 6.54 22.14 17.54
C ASP A 308 7.38 21.00 16.97
N GLY A 309 8.56 21.34 16.47
CA GLY A 309 9.52 20.38 15.92
C GLY A 309 9.11 19.75 14.58
N LEU A 310 7.96 20.12 14.00
CA LEU A 310 7.57 19.67 12.67
C LEU A 310 8.38 20.42 11.61
N THR A 311 9.13 19.67 10.79
CA THR A 311 9.80 20.20 9.61
C THR A 311 9.41 19.33 8.43
N ALA A 312 8.92 19.94 7.35
CA ALA A 312 8.48 19.21 6.17
C ALA A 312 8.91 19.91 4.88
N HIS A 313 8.87 19.15 3.79
CA HIS A 313 9.23 19.58 2.45
C HIS A 313 8.03 19.57 1.51
N ALA A 314 8.13 20.34 0.43
CA ALA A 314 7.09 20.38 -0.58
C ALA A 314 6.84 19.00 -1.20
N GLY A 315 5.57 18.66 -1.37
CA GLY A 315 5.13 17.35 -1.84
C GLY A 315 5.08 16.27 -0.77
N GLN A 316 5.34 16.57 0.50
CA GLN A 316 5.09 15.64 1.62
C GLN A 316 3.64 15.71 2.12
N TYR A 317 3.22 14.66 2.82
CA TYR A 317 1.91 14.57 3.45
C TYR A 317 2.02 14.21 4.92
N VAL A 318 0.94 14.46 5.67
CA VAL A 318 0.79 14.12 7.08
C VAL A 318 -0.44 13.27 7.28
N LEU A 319 -0.49 12.53 8.38
CA LEU A 319 -1.69 11.85 8.85
C LEU A 319 -2.29 12.67 9.99
N LEU A 320 -3.58 12.94 9.88
CA LEU A 320 -4.33 13.65 10.90
C LEU A 320 -5.32 12.70 11.58
N GLN A 321 -5.47 12.90 12.88
CA GLN A 321 -6.49 12.26 13.70
C GLN A 321 -7.18 13.33 14.54
N PHE A 322 -8.51 13.26 14.55
CA PHE A 322 -9.38 14.13 15.35
C PHE A 322 -10.11 13.24 16.36
N PRO A 323 -9.65 13.17 17.63
CA PRO A 323 -10.24 12.28 18.64
C PRO A 323 -11.73 12.53 18.90
N ALA A 324 -12.21 13.76 18.68
CA ALA A 324 -13.64 14.10 18.77
C ALA A 324 -14.51 13.38 17.73
N ILE A 325 -13.93 12.97 16.60
CA ILE A 325 -14.62 12.23 15.53
C ILE A 325 -14.34 10.73 15.67
N SER A 326 -13.06 10.38 15.84
CA SER A 326 -12.60 9.00 15.97
C SER A 326 -11.28 8.96 16.73
N ALA A 327 -11.25 8.22 17.84
CA ALA A 327 -10.05 8.01 18.64
C ALA A 327 -9.00 7.13 17.95
N PHE A 328 -9.33 6.59 16.78
CA PHE A 328 -8.60 5.48 16.17
C PHE A 328 -8.19 5.76 14.73
N GLU A 329 -9.02 6.46 13.94
CA GLU A 329 -8.74 6.71 12.53
C GLU A 329 -7.66 7.77 12.28
N TRP A 330 -6.89 7.55 11.21
CA TRP A 330 -5.84 8.44 10.73
C TRP A 330 -5.96 8.61 9.23
N HIS A 331 -6.07 9.85 8.76
CA HIS A 331 -6.33 10.15 7.36
C HIS A 331 -5.19 10.97 6.73
N PRO A 332 -4.71 10.61 5.53
CA PRO A 332 -3.58 11.27 4.88
C PRO A 332 -4.00 12.55 4.14
N TYR A 333 -3.25 13.63 4.36
CA TYR A 333 -3.44 14.91 3.66
C TYR A 333 -2.10 15.54 3.27
N SER A 334 -2.01 15.98 2.02
CA SER A 334 -0.86 16.74 1.52
C SER A 334 -0.75 18.08 2.23
N LEU A 335 0.47 18.47 2.56
CA LEU A 335 0.76 19.82 3.04
C LEU A 335 0.60 20.78 1.86
N THR A 336 -0.07 21.92 2.08
CA THR A 336 -0.21 23.00 1.08
C THR A 336 0.72 24.16 1.36
N SER A 337 1.13 24.34 2.60
CA SER A 337 2.26 25.18 3.01
C SER A 337 3.17 24.37 3.92
N CYS A 338 4.48 24.53 3.77
CA CYS A 338 5.46 23.72 4.50
C CYS A 338 5.99 24.46 5.72
N PRO A 339 5.91 23.86 6.93
CA PRO A 339 6.47 24.47 8.11
C PRO A 339 8.00 24.41 8.08
N LYS A 340 8.62 25.57 8.23
CA LYS A 340 9.97 25.71 8.82
C LYS A 340 9.84 25.66 10.35
N LYS A 341 10.94 25.44 11.09
CA LYS A 341 10.92 25.26 12.55
C LYS A 341 10.01 26.32 13.23
N GLY A 342 8.95 25.87 13.91
CA GLY A 342 8.02 26.72 14.68
C GLY A 342 6.99 27.50 13.86
N SER A 343 6.91 27.30 12.53
CA SER A 343 5.93 27.98 11.68
C SER A 343 4.67 27.14 11.45
N ALA A 344 3.58 27.82 11.12
CA ALA A 344 2.32 27.18 10.77
C ALA A 344 2.41 26.43 9.43
N PHE A 345 1.58 25.41 9.29
CA PHE A 345 1.38 24.66 8.05
C PHE A 345 -0.12 24.56 7.76
N THR A 346 -0.46 24.41 6.49
CA THR A 346 -1.84 24.35 6.03
C THR A 346 -2.10 23.02 5.34
N VAL A 347 -3.31 22.50 5.52
CA VAL A 347 -3.86 21.37 4.77
C VAL A 347 -5.24 21.75 4.21
N HIS A 348 -5.58 21.19 3.06
CA HIS A 348 -6.89 21.35 2.45
C HIS A 348 -7.58 19.99 2.36
N ILE A 349 -8.75 19.87 3.00
CA ILE A 349 -9.48 18.62 3.18
C ILE A 349 -10.81 18.72 2.44
N ARG A 350 -10.99 17.89 1.41
CA ARG A 350 -12.28 17.82 0.71
C ARG A 350 -13.28 16.97 1.48
N SER A 351 -14.50 17.49 1.70
CA SER A 351 -15.58 16.80 2.39
C SER A 351 -16.32 15.86 1.42
N ARG A 352 -15.93 14.58 1.39
CA ARG A 352 -16.50 13.56 0.48
C ARG A 352 -16.80 12.20 1.09
N GLY A 353 -16.10 11.83 2.16
CA GLY A 353 -16.34 10.59 2.91
C GLY A 353 -17.02 10.85 4.26
N ASP A 354 -17.48 9.77 4.86
CA ASP A 354 -18.00 9.67 6.24
C ASP A 354 -17.20 10.50 7.26
N TRP A 355 -15.89 10.28 7.34
CA TRP A 355 -15.02 10.98 8.27
C TRP A 355 -14.88 12.47 7.95
N SER A 356 -14.63 12.81 6.68
CA SER A 356 -14.45 14.20 6.26
C SER A 356 -15.73 15.03 6.32
N GLY A 357 -16.89 14.38 6.22
CA GLY A 357 -18.21 14.99 6.45
C GLY A 357 -18.42 15.32 7.92
N ARG A 358 -18.11 14.37 8.82
CA ARG A 358 -18.13 14.60 10.27
C ARG A 358 -17.15 15.70 10.69
N LEU A 359 -15.97 15.78 10.07
CA LEU A 359 -15.02 16.86 10.33
C LEU A 359 -15.58 18.21 9.90
N ARG A 360 -16.21 18.29 8.72
CA ARG A 360 -16.84 19.52 8.26
C ARG A 360 -17.89 20.00 9.26
N LYS A 361 -18.80 19.11 9.65
CA LYS A 361 -19.85 19.41 10.61
C LYS A 361 -19.28 19.86 11.96
N LEU A 362 -18.25 19.18 12.48
CA LEU A 362 -17.59 19.58 13.72
C LEU A 362 -17.04 21.01 13.66
N ILE A 363 -16.45 21.40 12.52
CA ILE A 363 -15.91 22.76 12.34
C ILE A 363 -17.05 23.78 12.16
N GLU A 364 -18.11 23.43 11.44
CA GLU A 364 -19.32 24.26 11.30
C GLU A 364 -19.97 24.53 12.66
N ASP A 365 -20.21 23.48 13.45
CA ASP A 365 -20.78 23.59 14.80
C ASP A 365 -19.91 24.50 15.70
N CYS A 366 -18.57 24.39 15.59
CA CYS A 366 -17.64 25.26 16.33
C CYS A 366 -17.69 26.74 15.89
N GLN A 367 -17.99 27.02 14.61
CA GLN A 367 -18.11 28.37 14.06
C GLN A 367 -19.48 28.99 14.33
N GLU A 368 -20.55 28.19 14.34
CA GLU A 368 -21.92 28.66 14.64
C GLU A 368 -22.07 29.03 16.12
N GLU A 369 -21.60 28.19 17.05
CA GLU A 369 -21.65 28.47 18.49
C GLU A 369 -20.87 29.73 18.90
N SER A 370 -19.90 30.13 18.06
CA SER A 370 -19.06 31.28 18.31
C SER A 370 -19.65 32.58 17.71
N HIS A 371 -20.57 32.48 16.74
CA HIS A 371 -21.30 33.61 16.18
C HIS A 371 -22.39 34.19 17.12
N TYR A 372 -22.81 33.44 18.15
CA TYR A 372 -23.74 33.90 19.19
C TYR A 372 -23.07 34.75 20.28
N ILE A 373 -21.74 34.77 20.35
CA ILE A 373 -20.97 35.46 21.38
C ILE A 373 -20.00 36.38 20.62
N ASN A 374 -20.38 37.65 20.46
CA ASN A 374 -19.72 38.65 19.60
C ASN A 374 -18.27 39.02 20.06
N GLU A 375 -17.34 38.06 20.10
CA GLU A 375 -15.92 38.31 20.33
C GLU A 375 -15.05 37.45 19.39
N GLU A 376 -14.39 38.11 18.43
CA GLU A 376 -13.44 37.50 17.48
C GLU A 376 -12.30 36.71 18.16
N ALA A 377 -11.96 37.09 19.39
CA ALA A 377 -10.98 36.40 20.23
C ALA A 377 -11.47 35.00 20.70
N ASP A 378 -12.77 34.82 20.86
CA ASP A 378 -13.40 33.60 21.37
C ASP A 378 -13.51 32.52 20.27
N ASN A 379 -13.62 32.94 19.00
CA ASN A 379 -13.56 32.07 17.80
C ASN A 379 -12.24 31.29 17.73
N ILE A 380 -11.12 31.98 17.95
CA ILE A 380 -9.77 31.39 17.95
C ILE A 380 -9.62 30.46 19.16
N ALA A 381 -10.10 30.87 20.34
CA ALA A 381 -10.00 30.08 21.56
C ALA A 381 -10.77 28.75 21.50
N ARG A 382 -11.93 28.69 20.82
CA ARG A 382 -12.75 27.46 20.70
C ARG A 382 -12.27 26.52 19.61
N THR A 383 -11.92 27.03 18.43
CA THR A 383 -11.30 26.18 17.39
C THR A 383 -9.92 25.65 17.84
N GLN A 384 -9.20 26.38 18.71
CA GLN A 384 -8.02 25.88 19.40
C GLN A 384 -8.28 24.71 20.37
N LYS A 385 -9.51 24.52 20.87
CA LYS A 385 -9.88 23.40 21.75
C LYS A 385 -10.02 22.08 20.98
N VAL A 386 -10.20 22.10 19.66
CA VAL A 386 -10.26 20.86 18.87
C VAL A 386 -8.87 20.24 18.82
N LYS A 387 -8.66 19.21 19.64
CA LYS A 387 -7.40 18.48 19.69
C LYS A 387 -7.14 17.77 18.36
N VAL A 388 -6.00 18.04 17.74
CA VAL A 388 -5.56 17.35 16.52
C VAL A 388 -4.27 16.59 16.81
N ASN A 389 -4.29 15.29 16.54
CA ASN A 389 -3.09 14.48 16.58
C ASN A 389 -2.48 14.40 15.17
N LEU A 390 -1.17 14.59 15.07
CA LEU A 390 -0.44 14.61 13.80
C LEU A 390 0.69 13.59 13.79
N ASP A 391 0.74 12.79 12.74
CA ASP A 391 1.82 11.85 12.44
C ASP A 391 2.41 12.16 11.06
N GLY A 392 3.73 12.37 11.00
CA GLY A 392 4.43 12.79 9.78
C GLY A 392 5.62 13.69 10.05
N PRO A 393 6.22 14.27 9.00
CA PRO A 393 5.81 14.13 7.59
C PRO A 393 6.18 12.74 7.02
N PHE A 394 5.49 12.37 5.95
CA PHE A 394 5.75 11.18 5.13
C PHE A 394 6.07 11.60 3.70
N SER A 395 6.87 10.78 3.03
CA SER A 395 7.29 11.05 1.67
C SER A 395 6.26 10.65 0.62
N SER A 396 6.17 11.44 -0.45
CA SER A 396 5.42 11.12 -1.67
C SER A 396 6.31 11.31 -2.91
N PRO A 397 6.00 10.66 -4.04
CA PRO A 397 6.64 10.91 -5.34
C PRO A 397 6.70 12.40 -5.70
N MET A 398 5.76 13.21 -5.21
CA MET A 398 5.67 14.64 -5.46
C MET A 398 6.88 15.43 -4.94
N GLU A 399 7.64 14.91 -3.96
CA GLU A 399 8.88 15.56 -3.51
C GLU A 399 9.95 15.67 -4.61
N ASP A 400 9.91 14.79 -5.63
CA ASP A 400 10.93 14.74 -6.68
C ASP A 400 10.73 15.84 -7.74
N MET A 401 9.67 16.68 -7.64
CA MET A 401 9.46 17.84 -8.54
C MET A 401 10.71 18.73 -8.64
N SER A 402 11.37 18.99 -7.51
CA SER A 402 12.58 19.82 -7.45
C SER A 402 13.81 19.25 -8.19
N THR A 403 13.76 18.00 -8.63
CA THR A 403 14.87 17.33 -9.33
C THR A 403 14.87 17.58 -10.84
N TYR A 404 13.77 18.09 -11.40
CA TYR A 404 13.64 18.36 -12.83
C TYR A 404 13.80 19.85 -13.13
N ARG A 405 14.36 20.17 -14.31
CA ARG A 405 14.44 21.55 -14.81
C ARG A 405 13.20 21.97 -15.61
N LEU A 406 12.51 21.00 -16.21
CA LEU A 406 11.25 21.17 -16.94
C LEU A 406 10.18 20.35 -16.25
N LEU A 407 9.11 21.01 -15.82
CA LEU A 407 8.01 20.41 -15.08
C LEU A 407 6.69 20.56 -15.82
N LEU A 408 5.93 19.47 -15.87
CA LEU A 408 4.52 19.46 -16.27
C LEU A 408 3.69 18.97 -15.08
N CYS A 409 3.05 19.91 -14.40
CA CYS A 409 2.20 19.71 -13.23
C CYS A 409 0.74 19.66 -13.69
N ILE A 410 0.07 18.52 -13.52
CA ILE A 410 -1.32 18.31 -13.94
C ILE A 410 -2.16 18.02 -12.70
N ALA A 411 -3.05 18.96 -12.36
CA ALA A 411 -3.91 18.89 -11.20
C ALA A 411 -5.37 18.73 -11.60
N GLY A 412 -6.09 17.82 -10.93
CA GLY A 412 -7.55 17.68 -11.03
C GLY A 412 -8.24 17.99 -9.70
N GLY A 413 -9.02 19.08 -9.64
CA GLY A 413 -9.72 19.50 -8.42
C GLY A 413 -8.76 19.73 -7.26
N ILE A 414 -9.03 19.10 -6.11
CA ILE A 414 -8.19 19.17 -4.90
C ILE A 414 -6.78 18.57 -5.09
N GLY A 415 -6.53 17.85 -6.19
CA GLY A 415 -5.18 17.35 -6.52
C GLY A 415 -4.14 18.45 -6.78
N ILE A 416 -4.53 19.72 -6.73
CA ILE A 416 -3.63 20.88 -6.81
C ILE A 416 -2.72 21.02 -5.57
N THR A 417 -3.13 20.47 -4.42
CA THR A 417 -2.48 20.68 -3.11
C THR A 417 -0.97 20.41 -3.06
N PRO A 418 -0.41 19.29 -3.60
CA PRO A 418 1.04 19.10 -3.62
C PRO A 418 1.77 20.12 -4.50
N PHE A 419 1.13 20.59 -5.58
CA PHE A 419 1.69 21.62 -6.45
C PHE A 419 1.68 22.98 -5.79
N ALA A 420 0.61 23.33 -5.07
CA ALA A 420 0.54 24.57 -4.29
C ALA A 420 1.68 24.65 -3.28
N SER A 421 1.95 23.57 -2.55
CA SER A 421 3.09 23.49 -1.63
C SER A 421 4.44 23.64 -2.32
N PHE A 422 4.58 23.06 -3.51
CA PHE A 422 5.79 23.24 -4.32
C PHE A 422 5.96 24.68 -4.80
N LEU A 423 4.88 25.32 -5.28
CA LEU A 423 4.90 26.70 -5.76
C LEU A 423 5.19 27.69 -4.63
N ASP A 424 4.62 27.49 -3.44
CA ASP A 424 4.91 28.27 -2.25
C ASP A 424 6.39 28.12 -1.80
N ALA A 425 6.90 26.90 -1.79
CA ALA A 425 8.32 26.65 -1.51
C ALA A 425 9.25 27.24 -2.58
N PHE A 426 8.85 27.20 -3.85
CA PHE A 426 9.57 27.79 -4.97
C PHE A 426 9.60 29.32 -4.90
N ARG A 427 8.48 29.95 -4.56
CA ARG A 427 8.34 31.40 -4.35
C ARG A 427 9.25 31.88 -3.21
N THR A 428 9.19 31.21 -2.07
CA THR A 428 9.94 31.61 -0.87
C THR A 428 11.45 31.33 -0.96
N ASN A 429 11.89 30.42 -1.84
CA ASN A 429 13.30 30.07 -1.99
C ASN A 429 13.90 30.62 -3.28
N LYS A 430 14.23 31.91 -3.30
CA LYS A 430 14.81 32.61 -4.47
C LYS A 430 16.07 31.94 -5.06
N LYS A 431 16.85 31.21 -4.25
CA LYS A 431 18.02 30.44 -4.73
C LYS A 431 17.64 29.24 -5.62
N GLN A 432 16.42 28.72 -5.52
CA GLN A 432 15.94 27.61 -6.35
C GLN A 432 15.34 28.07 -7.68
N GLN A 433 14.94 29.34 -7.81
CA GLN A 433 14.23 29.85 -8.99
C GLN A 433 15.04 29.65 -10.29
N TRP A 434 16.34 29.94 -10.25
CA TRP A 434 17.27 29.82 -11.38
C TRP A 434 17.53 28.38 -11.87
N LYS A 435 17.07 27.36 -11.12
CA LYS A 435 17.25 25.95 -11.51
C LYS A 435 16.23 25.50 -12.54
N PHE A 436 15.07 26.15 -12.59
CA PHE A 436 13.98 25.77 -13.48
C PHE A 436 14.07 26.53 -14.79
N ARG A 437 13.83 25.81 -15.88
CA ARG A 437 13.69 26.41 -17.20
C ARG A 437 12.25 26.75 -17.49
N ARG A 438 11.32 25.86 -17.12
CA ARG A 438 9.88 26.06 -17.30
C ARG A 438 9.06 25.13 -16.42
N ILE A 439 7.96 25.66 -15.88
CA ILE A 439 6.97 24.97 -15.08
C ILE A 439 5.62 25.19 -15.76
N TYR A 440 5.03 24.13 -16.30
CA TYR A 440 3.68 24.13 -16.85
C TYR A 440 2.72 23.63 -15.78
N LEU A 441 1.75 24.46 -15.37
CA LEU A 441 0.68 24.08 -14.45
C LEU A 441 -0.64 24.00 -15.23
N ILE A 442 -1.17 22.80 -15.35
CA ILE A 442 -2.48 22.54 -15.94
C ILE A 442 -3.44 22.18 -14.81
N TRP A 443 -4.37 23.08 -14.48
CA TRP A 443 -5.32 22.85 -13.41
C TRP A 443 -6.74 22.70 -13.94
N ILE A 444 -7.28 21.49 -13.79
CA ILE A 444 -8.60 21.10 -14.28
C ILE A 444 -9.59 21.12 -13.12
N ASN A 445 -10.66 21.91 -13.27
CA ASN A 445 -11.73 22.01 -12.29
C ASN A 445 -13.09 21.80 -12.93
N LYS A 446 -14.06 21.44 -12.09
CA LYS A 446 -15.48 21.48 -12.44
C LYS A 446 -16.07 22.85 -12.09
N ASN A 447 -15.85 23.28 -10.85
CA ASN A 447 -16.34 24.55 -10.31
C ASN A 447 -15.21 25.59 -10.24
N ILE A 448 -15.49 26.83 -10.65
CA ILE A 448 -14.62 28.00 -10.56
C ILE A 448 -14.28 28.42 -9.15
N GLN A 449 -15.17 28.14 -8.19
CA GLN A 449 -14.95 28.43 -6.77
C GLN A 449 -13.68 27.76 -6.24
N ASN A 450 -13.29 26.61 -6.83
CA ASN A 450 -12.04 25.93 -6.48
C ASN A 450 -10.79 26.79 -6.71
N ILE A 451 -10.84 27.77 -7.61
CA ILE A 451 -9.70 28.67 -7.85
C ILE A 451 -9.42 29.53 -6.61
N ARG A 452 -10.42 29.81 -5.77
CA ARG A 452 -10.25 30.64 -4.57
C ARG A 452 -9.21 30.08 -3.60
N TRP A 453 -8.97 28.76 -3.59
CA TRP A 453 -7.97 28.13 -2.72
C TRP A 453 -6.54 28.61 -2.99
N PHE A 454 -6.18 28.80 -4.27
CA PHE A 454 -4.78 29.05 -4.68
C PHE A 454 -4.62 30.12 -5.76
N GLY A 455 -5.70 30.82 -6.14
CA GLY A 455 -5.68 31.87 -7.16
C GLY A 455 -4.69 32.99 -6.82
N GLU A 456 -4.72 33.45 -5.56
CA GLU A 456 -3.79 34.48 -5.07
C GLU A 456 -2.33 33.99 -5.12
N LEU A 457 -2.04 32.78 -4.61
CA LEU A 457 -0.69 32.20 -4.66
C LEU A 457 -0.14 32.13 -6.10
N ILE A 458 -0.96 31.64 -7.04
CA ILE A 458 -0.58 31.49 -8.45
C ILE A 458 -0.35 32.86 -9.10
N HIS A 459 -1.24 33.82 -8.83
CA HIS A 459 -1.16 35.15 -9.40
C HIS A 459 0.04 35.93 -8.84
N SER A 460 0.23 35.98 -7.53
CA SER A 460 1.38 36.66 -6.93
C SER A 460 2.71 36.07 -7.38
N LEU A 461 2.79 34.75 -7.56
CA LEU A 461 4.00 34.12 -8.10
C LEU A 461 4.27 34.56 -9.55
N HIS A 462 3.23 34.70 -10.36
CA HIS A 462 3.37 35.19 -11.73
C HIS A 462 3.87 36.64 -11.77
N GLU A 463 3.29 37.52 -10.96
CA GLU A 463 3.71 38.92 -10.84
C GLU A 463 5.18 39.01 -10.39
N GLU A 464 5.57 38.29 -9.34
CA GLU A 464 6.97 38.30 -8.85
C GLU A 464 7.98 37.82 -9.90
N LEU A 465 7.62 36.81 -10.70
CA LEU A 465 8.45 36.33 -11.80
C LEU A 465 8.52 37.34 -12.94
N TRP A 466 7.44 38.05 -13.22
CA TRP A 466 7.40 39.12 -14.21
C TRP A 466 8.31 40.28 -13.79
N GLU A 467 8.19 40.74 -12.56
CA GLU A 467 9.06 41.77 -11.96
C GLU A 467 10.54 41.35 -11.94
N SER A 468 10.81 40.06 -11.76
CA SER A 468 12.16 39.49 -11.78
C SER A 468 12.70 39.22 -13.19
N ASN A 469 12.00 39.64 -14.25
CA ASN A 469 12.34 39.42 -15.65
C ASN A 469 12.50 37.92 -16.02
N LEU A 470 11.67 37.06 -15.42
CA LEU A 470 11.60 35.61 -15.65
C LEU A 470 10.17 35.14 -16.00
N PRO A 471 9.42 35.85 -16.87
CA PRO A 471 8.01 35.55 -17.11
C PRO A 471 7.79 34.16 -17.75
N ASP A 472 8.76 33.67 -18.53
CA ASP A 472 8.67 32.40 -19.24
C ASP A 472 8.85 31.15 -18.36
N VAL A 473 9.27 31.33 -17.10
CA VAL A 473 9.54 30.22 -16.18
C VAL A 473 8.25 29.55 -15.74
N PHE A 474 7.12 30.25 -15.69
CA PHE A 474 5.86 29.73 -15.16
C PHE A 474 4.69 29.97 -16.11
N ASP A 475 4.17 28.89 -16.68
CA ASP A 475 2.99 28.89 -17.55
C ASP A 475 1.83 28.17 -16.84
N VAL A 476 0.66 28.79 -16.84
CA VAL A 476 -0.54 28.28 -16.15
C VAL A 476 -1.71 28.24 -17.12
N ARG A 477 -2.39 27.09 -17.18
CA ARG A 477 -3.62 26.91 -17.96
C ARG A 477 -4.72 26.35 -17.06
N PHE A 478 -5.83 27.07 -17.01
CA PHE A 478 -7.00 26.63 -16.28
C PHE A 478 -7.98 25.98 -17.25
N HIS A 479 -8.46 24.78 -16.91
CA HIS A 479 -9.45 24.04 -17.69
C HIS A 479 -10.72 23.81 -16.89
N PHE A 480 -11.86 24.19 -17.45
CA PHE A 480 -13.17 24.02 -16.82
C PHE A 480 -14.05 23.09 -17.63
N THR A 481 -14.42 21.96 -17.03
CA THR A 481 -15.21 20.96 -17.72
C THR A 481 -16.71 21.27 -17.73
N GLU A 482 -17.17 22.18 -16.90
CA GLU A 482 -18.55 22.64 -16.83
C GLU A 482 -18.65 24.04 -17.44
N ILE A 483 -19.62 24.24 -18.33
CA ILE A 483 -19.82 25.51 -19.03
C ILE A 483 -20.88 26.29 -18.25
N SER A 484 -20.48 27.42 -17.64
CA SER A 484 -21.42 28.42 -17.14
C SER A 484 -21.13 29.77 -17.76
N LYS A 485 -22.20 30.56 -17.97
CA LYS A 485 -22.07 31.97 -18.36
C LYS A 485 -21.55 32.76 -17.14
N ASN A 486 -20.64 33.71 -17.37
CA ASN A 486 -20.08 34.61 -16.34
C ASN A 486 -19.30 33.94 -15.20
N LEU A 487 -18.73 32.76 -15.46
CA LEU A 487 -18.01 31.93 -14.48
C LEU A 487 -16.96 32.72 -13.65
N CYS A 488 -16.19 33.62 -14.26
CA CYS A 488 -15.13 34.36 -13.55
C CYS A 488 -15.65 35.49 -12.68
N ASP A 489 -16.93 35.86 -12.73
CA ASP A 489 -17.43 37.01 -12.01
C ASP A 489 -17.49 36.80 -10.48
N ASP A 490 -17.47 35.55 -10.03
CA ASP A 490 -17.38 35.26 -8.60
C ASP A 490 -15.93 35.28 -8.07
N LEU A 491 -14.92 35.53 -8.91
CA LEU A 491 -13.54 35.58 -8.47
C LEU A 491 -13.15 36.97 -7.95
N PRO A 492 -12.30 37.03 -6.89
CA PRO A 492 -11.66 38.25 -6.43
C PRO A 492 -11.00 39.04 -7.55
N VAL A 493 -11.15 40.36 -7.49
CA VAL A 493 -10.68 41.30 -8.52
C VAL A 493 -9.16 41.18 -8.73
N SER A 494 -8.39 40.84 -7.68
CA SER A 494 -6.92 40.73 -7.73
C SER A 494 -6.44 39.80 -8.86
N TYR A 495 -7.05 38.63 -9.01
CA TYR A 495 -6.61 37.63 -9.99
C TYR A 495 -7.69 37.25 -11.02
N ARG A 496 -8.87 37.88 -10.99
CA ARG A 496 -9.98 37.59 -11.92
C ARG A 496 -9.54 37.68 -13.39
N GLU A 497 -8.94 38.79 -13.80
CA GLU A 497 -8.51 38.99 -15.19
C GLU A 497 -7.37 38.04 -15.58
N TYR A 498 -6.46 37.78 -14.64
CA TYR A 498 -5.36 36.84 -14.83
C TYR A 498 -5.88 35.44 -15.17
N VAL A 499 -6.89 34.97 -14.43
CA VAL A 499 -7.55 33.68 -14.66
C VAL A 499 -8.34 33.70 -15.96
N ARG A 500 -9.15 34.75 -16.22
CA ARG A 500 -10.01 34.84 -17.41
C ARG A 500 -9.19 34.71 -18.70
N LYS A 501 -8.01 35.33 -18.78
CA LYS A 501 -7.12 35.27 -19.96
C LYS A 501 -6.48 33.89 -20.19
N ARG A 502 -6.44 33.03 -19.17
CA ARG A 502 -5.79 31.70 -19.19
C ARG A 502 -6.79 30.56 -19.03
N LEU A 503 -8.07 30.89 -19.14
CA LEU A 503 -9.19 29.98 -19.01
C LEU A 503 -9.47 29.30 -20.34
N THR A 504 -9.65 27.98 -20.30
CA THR A 504 -10.13 27.19 -21.44
C THR A 504 -11.27 26.29 -21.01
N TYR A 505 -12.28 26.17 -21.87
CA TYR A 505 -13.44 25.31 -21.62
C TYR A 505 -13.19 23.90 -22.15
N GLY A 506 -13.71 22.91 -21.45
CA GLY A 506 -13.57 21.50 -21.79
C GLY A 506 -12.33 20.85 -21.19
N ARG A 507 -12.06 19.62 -21.64
CA ARG A 507 -10.90 18.84 -21.20
C ARG A 507 -9.66 19.22 -22.04
N PRO A 508 -8.45 19.24 -21.47
CA PRO A 508 -7.24 19.49 -22.24
C PRO A 508 -7.05 18.46 -23.35
N ASP A 509 -6.63 18.90 -24.54
CA ASP A 509 -6.09 17.99 -25.55
C ASP A 509 -4.65 17.61 -25.15
N TRP A 510 -4.53 16.41 -24.56
CA TRP A 510 -3.23 15.89 -24.15
C TRP A 510 -2.27 15.65 -25.30
N LYS A 511 -2.76 15.35 -26.52
CA LYS A 511 -1.87 15.14 -27.66
C LYS A 511 -1.27 16.46 -28.11
N GLU A 512 -2.09 17.50 -28.18
CA GLU A 512 -1.64 18.84 -28.57
C GLU A 512 -0.64 19.39 -27.56
N LEU A 513 -1.00 19.39 -26.27
CA LEU A 513 -0.13 19.88 -25.20
C LEU A 513 1.24 19.17 -25.17
N PHE A 514 1.27 17.84 -25.31
CA PHE A 514 2.54 17.12 -25.32
C PHE A 514 3.35 17.42 -26.60
N ASN A 515 2.70 17.58 -27.76
CA ASN A 515 3.42 17.95 -28.99
C ASN A 515 4.01 19.35 -28.88
N GLU A 516 3.28 20.30 -28.29
CA GLU A 516 3.75 21.65 -27.99
C GLU A 516 5.01 21.60 -27.11
N ILE A 517 4.98 20.88 -26.00
CA ILE A 517 6.14 20.73 -25.09
C ILE A 517 7.33 20.09 -25.80
N VAL A 518 7.09 19.09 -26.66
CA VAL A 518 8.14 18.44 -27.46
C VAL A 518 8.75 19.38 -28.50
N ALA A 519 7.95 20.26 -29.09
CA ALA A 519 8.42 21.27 -30.04
C ALA A 519 9.24 22.35 -29.32
N SER A 520 8.76 22.86 -28.18
CA SER A 520 9.45 23.89 -27.39
C SER A 520 10.73 23.39 -26.71
N HIS A 521 10.77 22.12 -26.28
CA HIS A 521 11.87 21.56 -25.48
C HIS A 521 12.44 20.29 -26.10
N SER A 522 12.97 20.40 -27.32
CA SER A 522 13.58 19.27 -28.01
C SER A 522 14.76 18.70 -27.23
N THR A 523 14.88 17.36 -27.14
CA THR A 523 15.99 16.62 -26.47
C THR A 523 16.06 16.74 -24.94
N HIS A 524 15.09 17.36 -24.29
CA HIS A 524 15.09 17.51 -22.83
C HIS A 524 14.30 16.42 -22.09
N ARG A 525 14.59 16.26 -20.80
CA ARG A 525 13.83 15.42 -19.87
C ARG A 525 12.80 16.26 -19.13
N VAL A 526 11.53 15.88 -19.24
CA VAL A 526 10.40 16.57 -18.62
C VAL A 526 9.85 15.70 -17.50
N GLY A 527 9.78 16.25 -16.28
CA GLY A 527 9.10 15.60 -15.16
C GLY A 527 7.60 15.86 -15.26
N VAL A 528 6.81 14.81 -15.46
CA VAL A 528 5.34 14.89 -15.53
C VAL A 528 4.76 14.39 -14.23
N PHE A 529 4.10 15.28 -13.50
CA PHE A 529 3.48 14.98 -12.21
C PHE A 529 1.97 15.16 -12.36
N ALA A 530 1.21 14.09 -12.13
CA ALA A 530 -0.24 14.11 -12.25
C ALA A 530 -0.91 13.74 -10.92
N CYS A 531 -1.80 14.60 -10.45
CA CYS A 531 -2.55 14.40 -9.22
C CYS A 531 -4.03 14.68 -9.45
N GLY A 532 -4.88 13.66 -9.27
CA GLY A 532 -6.32 13.79 -9.51
C GLY A 532 -7.02 12.46 -9.82
N PRO A 533 -8.20 12.50 -10.48
CA PRO A 533 -8.98 11.30 -10.77
C PRO A 533 -8.20 10.26 -11.59
N LYS A 534 -8.39 8.96 -11.31
CA LYS A 534 -7.67 7.87 -12.01
C LYS A 534 -7.75 7.93 -13.54
N GLN A 535 -8.88 8.35 -14.09
CA GLN A 535 -9.03 8.47 -15.54
C GLN A 535 -8.15 9.59 -16.12
N LEU A 536 -8.00 10.70 -15.39
CA LEU A 536 -7.10 11.80 -15.75
C LEU A 536 -5.65 11.29 -15.77
N THR A 537 -5.18 10.71 -14.67
CA THR A 537 -3.79 10.24 -14.58
C THR A 537 -3.49 9.14 -15.62
N LYS A 538 -4.43 8.24 -15.89
CA LYS A 538 -4.30 7.20 -16.94
C LYS A 538 -4.15 7.79 -18.34
N ASN A 539 -4.93 8.83 -18.68
CA ASN A 539 -4.84 9.48 -19.99
C ASN A 539 -3.50 10.19 -20.19
N VAL A 540 -3.02 10.89 -19.15
CA VAL A 540 -1.70 11.56 -19.16
C VAL A 540 -0.58 10.53 -19.27
N LYS A 541 -0.63 9.46 -18.47
CA LYS A 541 0.33 8.36 -18.50
C LYS A 541 0.48 7.75 -19.89
N LYS A 542 -0.64 7.59 -20.62
CA LYS A 542 -0.63 7.10 -22.01
C LYS A 542 0.15 8.03 -22.94
N GLN A 543 0.07 9.35 -22.76
CA GLN A 543 0.84 10.31 -23.58
C GLN A 543 2.32 10.32 -23.23
N CYS A 544 2.69 10.16 -21.96
CA CYS A 544 4.08 10.04 -21.55
C CYS A 544 4.78 8.82 -22.18
N TRP A 545 4.02 7.77 -22.50
CA TRP A 545 4.53 6.54 -23.12
C TRP A 545 4.51 6.54 -24.65
N ARG A 546 3.94 7.57 -25.27
CA ARG A 546 3.97 7.72 -26.72
C ARG A 546 5.40 8.05 -27.16
N LYS A 547 5.82 7.50 -28.30
CA LYS A 547 7.09 7.88 -28.93
C LYS A 547 6.91 9.23 -29.62
N TYR A 548 7.87 10.12 -29.40
CA TYR A 548 7.97 11.40 -30.08
C TYR A 548 9.19 11.38 -31.01
N SER A 549 9.11 12.10 -32.14
CA SER A 549 10.18 12.16 -33.15
C SER A 549 11.46 12.77 -32.58
N ASN A 550 11.31 13.75 -31.69
CA ASN A 550 12.42 14.42 -31.02
C ASN A 550 12.83 13.59 -29.79
N LYS A 551 14.12 13.57 -29.43
CA LYS A 551 14.68 12.79 -28.30
C LYS A 551 14.21 13.24 -26.89
N THR A 552 13.07 13.92 -26.79
CA THR A 552 12.47 14.39 -25.54
C THR A 552 11.87 13.22 -24.77
N THR A 553 12.08 13.17 -23.46
CA THR A 553 11.62 12.07 -22.60
C THR A 553 10.72 12.57 -21.49
N PHE A 554 9.62 11.87 -21.23
CA PHE A 554 8.65 12.19 -20.17
C PHE A 554 8.71 11.19 -19.03
N ASP A 555 9.01 11.68 -17.84
CA ASP A 555 9.06 10.88 -16.62
C ASP A 555 7.80 11.08 -15.81
N PHE A 556 6.93 10.07 -15.83
CA PHE A 556 5.61 10.15 -15.23
C PHE A 556 5.59 9.72 -13.76
N HIS A 557 5.06 10.60 -12.92
CA HIS A 557 4.79 10.40 -11.50
C HIS A 557 3.31 10.65 -11.25
N GLU A 558 2.66 9.77 -10.50
CA GLU A 558 1.25 9.94 -10.15
C GLU A 558 1.02 9.84 -8.65
N GLU A 559 0.10 10.65 -8.17
CA GLU A 559 -0.51 10.49 -6.85
C GLU A 559 -2.03 10.43 -7.03
N ILE A 560 -2.63 9.39 -6.45
CA ILE A 560 -4.07 9.16 -6.51
C ILE A 560 -4.58 9.27 -5.09
N PHE A 561 -5.36 10.32 -4.85
CA PHE A 561 -6.09 10.54 -3.60
C PHE A 561 -7.49 9.96 -3.71
#